data_AF-A0A3B8UEF3-F1
#
_entry.id   AF-A0A3B8UEF3-F1
#
_cell.length_a   1.000
_cell.length_b   1.000
_cell.length_c   1.000
_cell.angle_alpha   90.00
_cell.angle_beta   90.00
_cell.angle_gamma   90.00
#
_symmetry.space_group_name_H-M   'P 1'
#
loop_
_entity.id
_entity.type
_entity.pdbx_description
1 polymer ?
#
loop_
_entity_poly.entity_id
_entity_poly.type
_entity_poly.pdbx_seq_one_letter_code
_entity_poly.pdbx_strand_id
1 'polypeptide(L)'
;MSEPENRKIRVPPNSKESEMMVLGCMLTSVNALNIAADRLDATDFYYTEHQIVHTALKTAYKADKPADIHLIAEDLKRKNQLEGIGGVSYLTTLAQYAGTSAFIEEYVSLVKDKALLRRMIDAAQKIEKSALEDPQDVGSVLDEAQSTLFNISQSAQRTQAVTIRELLSGVKAESGIPYLKELQERQQQFQEKGVDESSITGIPTHFLDLDKMLNGLVPSNLIILGARPSMGKTALAINIAENICFKNNIPVGVFSLEMSATQLLHRMICSQAEVESGKIATGSLSGQEYQRIVAAVHSMQKHTMIIDDQPGLKITDLRARARRMKEAYNIGFIVIDYLQLLSGSGTNRSSESRQIEISEISRMLKNLAREINVPILCLAQLSRKVEERQGHRPMMSDLRESGSLEQDADVVMFLFRREYYDKADKPGLAELIVSKNRHGAVGDINLAFRKELAQFANYTPIQPLGGIKPNKDAFAAFSP
;
A
#
# COMPACT_ATOMS: atom_id res chain seq x y z
N MET A 1 -30.46 -52.07 14.48
CA MET A 1 -31.26 -50.84 14.62
C MET A 1 -30.30 -49.73 15.01
N SER A 2 -29.82 -48.97 14.04
CA SER A 2 -28.98 -47.78 14.27
C SER A 2 -29.87 -46.64 14.72
N GLU A 3 -29.53 -46.04 15.86
CA GLU A 3 -30.20 -44.83 16.37
C GLU A 3 -30.21 -43.72 15.32
N PRO A 4 -31.30 -42.96 15.16
CA PRO A 4 -31.31 -41.80 14.29
C PRO A 4 -30.40 -40.72 14.89
N GLU A 5 -29.32 -40.40 14.19
CA GLU A 5 -28.49 -39.22 14.48
C GLU A 5 -29.39 -37.99 14.60
N ASN A 6 -29.34 -37.38 15.79
CA ASN A 6 -30.03 -36.15 16.13
C ASN A 6 -29.48 -35.02 15.24
N ARG A 7 -30.08 -34.81 14.06
CA ARG A 7 -29.79 -33.67 13.17
C ARG A 7 -30.07 -32.39 13.96
N LYS A 8 -29.02 -31.84 14.60
CA LYS A 8 -29.05 -30.50 15.19
C LYS A 8 -29.59 -29.54 14.12
N ILE A 9 -30.79 -29.03 14.33
CA ILE A 9 -31.38 -27.97 13.50
C ILE A 9 -30.36 -26.83 13.51
N ARG A 10 -29.73 -26.56 12.35
CA ARG A 10 -28.73 -25.50 12.22
C ARG A 10 -29.46 -24.17 12.23
N VAL A 11 -29.57 -23.56 13.40
CA VAL A 11 -30.10 -22.21 13.54
C VAL A 11 -28.99 -21.21 13.20
N PRO A 12 -29.27 -20.14 12.43
CA PRO A 12 -28.27 -19.10 12.16
C PRO A 12 -27.68 -18.54 13.47
N PRO A 13 -26.39 -18.18 13.50
CA PRO A 13 -25.74 -17.63 14.70
C PRO A 13 -26.47 -16.40 15.24
N ASN A 14 -26.91 -16.50 16.49
CA ASN A 14 -27.60 -15.44 17.22
C ASN A 14 -27.24 -15.52 18.71
N SER A 15 -27.56 -14.46 19.45
CA SER A 15 -27.59 -14.47 20.92
C SER A 15 -28.67 -13.51 21.38
N LYS A 16 -29.81 -14.07 21.78
CA LYS A 16 -30.94 -13.27 22.24
C LYS A 16 -30.57 -12.46 23.47
N GLU A 17 -29.80 -13.06 24.37
CA GLU A 17 -29.34 -12.44 25.62
C GLU A 17 -28.48 -11.21 25.33
N SER A 18 -27.53 -11.31 24.40
CA SER A 18 -26.65 -10.18 24.02
C SER A 18 -27.47 -9.04 23.41
N GLU A 19 -28.42 -9.36 22.53
CA GLU A 19 -29.30 -8.36 21.92
C GLU A 19 -30.18 -7.67 22.96
N MET A 20 -30.75 -8.42 23.90
CA MET A 20 -31.57 -7.87 25.00
C MET A 20 -30.73 -6.97 25.92
N MET A 21 -29.50 -7.36 26.25
CA MET A 21 -28.59 -6.55 27.07
C MET A 21 -28.25 -5.21 26.39
N VAL A 22 -27.95 -5.23 25.09
CA VAL A 22 -27.69 -3.99 24.33
C VAL A 22 -28.90 -3.07 24.36
N LEU A 23 -30.07 -3.56 23.98
CA LEU A 23 -31.30 -2.75 23.94
C LEU A 23 -31.70 -2.24 25.33
N GLY A 24 -31.54 -3.08 26.36
CA GLY A 24 -31.75 -2.69 27.75
C GLY A 24 -30.84 -1.55 28.19
N CYS A 25 -29.54 -1.65 27.89
CA CYS A 25 -28.58 -0.58 28.18
C CYS A 25 -28.93 0.71 27.42
N MET A 26 -29.36 0.60 26.16
CA MET A 26 -29.79 1.76 25.36
C MET A 26 -31.02 2.46 25.93
N LEU A 27 -31.97 1.71 26.52
CA LEU A 27 -33.18 2.26 27.15
C LEU A 27 -32.93 2.90 28.51
N THR A 28 -31.83 2.53 29.18
CA THR A 28 -31.54 2.93 30.57
C THR A 28 -30.42 3.98 30.67
N SER A 29 -29.52 4.05 29.69
CA SER A 29 -28.35 4.93 29.72
C SER A 29 -28.15 5.67 28.40
N VAL A 30 -28.06 7.00 28.49
CA VAL A 30 -27.75 7.88 27.34
C VAL A 30 -26.40 7.55 26.72
N ASN A 31 -25.38 7.23 27.54
CA ASN A 31 -24.07 6.88 27.02
C ASN A 31 -24.10 5.56 26.22
N ALA A 32 -24.82 4.55 26.73
CA ALA A 32 -24.97 3.29 26.02
C ALA A 32 -25.78 3.44 24.73
N LEU A 33 -26.81 4.30 24.73
CA LEU A 33 -27.54 4.67 23.53
C LEU A 33 -26.60 5.23 22.45
N ASN A 34 -25.75 6.20 22.79
CA ASN A 34 -24.81 6.82 21.85
C ASN A 34 -23.85 5.78 21.25
N ILE A 35 -23.22 4.97 22.09
CA ILE A 35 -22.24 3.96 21.65
C ILE A 35 -22.89 2.91 20.74
N ALA A 36 -24.05 2.37 21.15
CA ALA A 36 -24.70 1.31 20.40
C ALA A 36 -25.37 1.82 19.11
N ALA A 37 -25.99 3.00 19.12
CA ALA A 37 -26.64 3.58 17.94
C ALA A 37 -25.64 3.92 16.83
N ASP A 38 -24.42 4.34 17.18
CA ASP A 38 -23.35 4.61 16.21
C ASP A 38 -22.73 3.32 15.65
N ARG A 39 -22.61 2.29 16.50
CA ARG A 39 -21.87 1.07 16.14
C ARG A 39 -22.75 0.01 15.46
N LEU A 40 -24.04 -0.07 15.77
CA LEU A 40 -24.96 -1.10 15.26
C LEU A 40 -25.97 -0.53 14.27
N ASP A 41 -26.37 -1.37 13.32
CA ASP A 41 -27.50 -1.16 12.43
C ASP A 41 -28.61 -2.16 12.74
N ALA A 42 -29.85 -1.86 12.32
CA ALA A 42 -30.99 -2.73 12.59
C ALA A 42 -30.77 -4.15 12.05
N THR A 43 -30.06 -4.29 10.93
CA THR A 43 -29.71 -5.59 10.32
C THR A 43 -28.76 -6.45 11.16
N ASP A 44 -28.09 -5.88 12.17
CA ASP A 44 -27.20 -6.61 13.06
C ASP A 44 -27.97 -7.45 14.10
N PHE A 45 -29.25 -7.15 14.33
CA PHE A 45 -30.12 -7.92 15.23
C PHE A 45 -30.81 -9.06 14.49
N TYR A 46 -30.84 -10.25 15.10
CA TYR A 46 -31.48 -11.43 14.52
C TYR A 46 -33.00 -11.38 14.65
N TYR A 47 -33.52 -10.93 15.79
CA TYR A 47 -34.95 -10.93 16.07
C TYR A 47 -35.62 -9.67 15.54
N THR A 48 -36.70 -9.82 14.77
CA THR A 48 -37.46 -8.70 14.18
C THR A 48 -37.92 -7.70 15.25
N GLU A 49 -38.33 -8.18 16.43
CA GLU A 49 -38.73 -7.30 17.53
C GLU A 49 -37.58 -6.36 17.94
N HIS A 50 -36.36 -6.88 18.01
CA HIS A 50 -35.17 -6.11 18.37
C HIS A 50 -34.76 -5.12 17.28
N GLN A 51 -34.93 -5.48 16.00
CA GLN A 51 -34.70 -4.58 14.88
C GLN A 51 -35.61 -3.35 14.96
N ILE A 52 -36.89 -3.55 15.28
CA ILE A 52 -37.89 -2.48 15.43
C ILE A 52 -37.51 -1.56 16.60
N VAL A 53 -37.21 -2.14 17.77
CA VAL A 53 -36.81 -1.36 18.97
C VAL A 53 -35.54 -0.56 18.70
N HIS A 54 -34.50 -1.18 18.14
CA HIS A 54 -33.26 -0.49 17.78
C HIS A 54 -33.50 0.65 16.79
N THR A 55 -34.37 0.45 15.80
CA THR A 55 -34.69 1.49 14.81
C THR A 55 -35.37 2.70 15.46
N ALA A 56 -36.28 2.47 16.41
CA ALA A 56 -36.90 3.55 17.18
C ALA A 56 -35.86 4.31 18.03
N LEU A 57 -35.01 3.59 18.74
CA LEU A 57 -33.92 4.17 19.55
C LEU A 57 -32.94 4.99 18.71
N LYS A 58 -32.50 4.44 17.56
CA LYS A 58 -31.59 5.13 16.63
C LYS A 58 -32.24 6.36 16.00
N THR A 59 -33.55 6.34 15.77
CA THR A 59 -34.30 7.50 15.29
C THR A 59 -34.38 8.59 16.35
N ALA A 60 -34.61 8.22 17.61
CA ALA A 60 -34.60 9.16 18.74
C ALA A 60 -33.21 9.80 18.91
N TYR A 61 -32.15 9.00 18.86
CA TYR A 61 -30.76 9.46 18.89
C TYR A 61 -30.45 10.45 17.76
N LYS A 62 -30.81 10.13 16.51
CA LYS A 62 -30.61 11.04 15.36
C LYS A 62 -31.39 12.35 15.47
N ALA A 63 -32.52 12.34 16.17
CA ALA A 63 -33.33 13.53 16.42
C ALA A 63 -32.90 14.30 17.69
N ASP A 64 -31.82 13.87 18.34
CA ASP A 64 -31.32 14.39 19.62
C ASP A 64 -32.41 14.43 20.71
N LYS A 65 -33.28 13.39 20.70
CA LYS A 65 -34.37 13.24 21.65
C LYS A 65 -33.99 12.24 22.74
N PRO A 66 -34.40 12.47 24.01
CA PRO A 66 -34.25 11.47 25.04
C PRO A 66 -35.01 10.20 24.66
N ALA A 67 -34.39 9.05 24.94
CA ALA A 67 -35.00 7.75 24.74
C ALA A 67 -35.12 7.06 26.11
N ASP A 68 -36.35 6.88 26.56
CA ASP A 68 -36.70 6.05 27.70
C ASP A 68 -37.84 5.09 27.31
N ILE A 69 -38.21 4.21 28.23
CA ILE A 69 -39.26 3.20 27.99
C ILE A 69 -40.57 3.84 27.53
N HIS A 70 -40.98 4.95 28.16
CA HIS A 70 -42.26 5.58 27.90
C HIS A 70 -42.28 6.29 26.54
N LEU A 71 -41.22 7.05 26.23
CA LEU A 71 -41.07 7.78 24.97
C LEU A 71 -40.95 6.85 23.77
N ILE A 72 -40.21 5.75 23.91
CA ILE A 72 -40.09 4.74 22.86
C ILE A 72 -41.41 3.97 22.69
N ALA A 73 -42.11 3.64 23.78
CA ALA A 73 -43.43 3.03 23.71
C ALA A 73 -44.44 3.90 22.93
N GLU A 74 -44.46 5.21 23.20
CA GLU A 74 -45.36 6.14 22.51
C GLU A 74 -44.99 6.32 21.03
N ASP A 75 -43.69 6.37 20.68
CA ASP A 75 -43.25 6.42 19.28
C ASP A 75 -43.66 5.15 18.50
N LEU A 76 -43.47 3.98 19.11
CA LEU A 76 -43.87 2.70 18.53
C LEU A 76 -45.39 2.56 18.43
N LYS A 77 -46.14 3.08 19.39
CA LYS A 77 -47.61 3.11 19.36
C LYS A 77 -48.12 3.96 18.21
N ARG A 78 -47.56 5.16 18.03
CA ARG A 78 -47.89 6.07 16.92
C ARG A 78 -47.62 5.44 15.56
N LYS A 79 -46.63 4.56 15.46
CA LYS A 79 -46.26 3.82 14.23
C LYS A 79 -47.01 2.49 14.07
N ASN A 80 -47.93 2.13 14.99
CA ASN A 80 -48.62 0.83 15.04
C ASN A 80 -47.65 -0.38 15.08
N GLN A 81 -46.49 -0.21 15.73
CA GLN A 81 -45.46 -1.26 15.86
C GLN A 81 -45.34 -1.81 17.28
N LEU A 82 -45.99 -1.17 18.27
CA LEU A 82 -45.90 -1.55 19.68
C LEU A 82 -46.42 -2.95 19.99
N GLU A 83 -47.54 -3.35 19.38
CA GLU A 83 -48.10 -4.70 19.59
C GLU A 83 -47.20 -5.77 18.97
N GLY A 84 -46.54 -5.48 17.84
CA GLY A 84 -45.64 -6.40 17.14
C GLY A 84 -44.37 -6.75 17.90
N ILE A 85 -43.98 -5.96 18.92
CA ILE A 85 -42.83 -6.24 19.77
C ILE A 85 -43.22 -6.87 21.13
N GLY A 86 -44.50 -7.18 21.35
CA GLY A 86 -44.99 -7.70 22.63
C GLY A 86 -45.45 -6.63 23.63
N GLY A 87 -45.60 -5.37 23.19
CA GLY A 87 -46.14 -4.28 24.00
C GLY A 87 -45.14 -3.64 24.96
N VAL A 88 -45.65 -2.76 25.83
CA VAL A 88 -44.83 -2.03 26.82
C VAL A 88 -44.13 -2.98 27.79
N SER A 89 -44.75 -4.12 28.11
CA SER A 89 -44.16 -5.15 28.98
C SER A 89 -42.85 -5.70 28.44
N TYR A 90 -42.70 -5.81 27.12
CA TYR A 90 -41.44 -6.28 26.51
C TYR A 90 -40.33 -5.24 26.65
N LEU A 91 -40.62 -3.95 26.45
CA LEU A 91 -39.64 -2.87 26.68
C LEU A 91 -39.18 -2.83 28.15
N THR A 92 -40.10 -3.03 29.09
CA THR A 92 -39.75 -3.16 30.51
C THR A 92 -38.86 -4.38 30.77
N THR A 93 -39.12 -5.50 30.09
CA THR A 93 -38.27 -6.69 30.18
C THR A 93 -36.86 -6.41 29.65
N LEU A 94 -36.73 -5.74 28.49
CA LEU A 94 -35.44 -5.34 27.95
C LEU A 94 -34.66 -4.48 28.95
N ALA A 95 -35.32 -3.49 29.57
CA ALA A 95 -34.70 -2.64 30.57
C ALA A 95 -34.23 -3.40 31.82
N GLN A 96 -34.94 -4.46 32.23
CA GLN A 96 -34.52 -5.33 33.34
C GLN A 96 -33.32 -6.22 33.00
N TYR A 97 -33.17 -6.60 31.74
CA TYR A 97 -32.01 -7.35 31.25
C TYR A 97 -30.79 -6.46 30.99
N ALA A 98 -30.89 -5.14 31.19
CA ALA A 98 -29.77 -4.23 31.08
C ALA A 98 -28.67 -4.63 32.07
N GLY A 99 -27.52 -5.05 31.54
CA GLY A 99 -26.31 -5.23 32.33
C GLY A 99 -25.69 -3.89 32.72
N THR A 100 -24.48 -3.93 33.27
CA THR A 100 -23.71 -2.71 33.54
C THR A 100 -23.39 -2.01 32.22
N SER A 101 -23.83 -0.76 32.06
CA SER A 101 -23.58 0.05 30.86
C SER A 101 -22.08 0.26 30.55
N ALA A 102 -21.20 0.03 31.54
CA ALA A 102 -19.74 0.02 31.36
C ALA A 102 -19.26 -1.03 30.36
N PHE A 103 -19.97 -2.15 30.21
CA PHE A 103 -19.61 -3.27 29.32
C PHE A 103 -20.36 -3.24 27.98
N ILE A 104 -21.01 -2.11 27.65
CA ILE A 104 -21.80 -1.99 26.41
C ILE A 104 -20.98 -2.29 25.16
N GLU A 105 -19.70 -1.94 25.14
CA GLU A 105 -18.83 -2.20 23.98
C GLU A 105 -18.64 -3.69 23.71
N GLU A 106 -18.55 -4.50 24.77
CA GLU A 106 -18.39 -5.95 24.68
C GLU A 106 -19.68 -6.59 24.18
N TYR A 107 -20.84 -6.18 24.70
CA TYR A 107 -22.14 -6.66 24.21
C TYR A 107 -22.39 -6.28 22.74
N VAL A 108 -22.01 -5.05 22.34
CA VAL A 108 -22.05 -4.61 20.94
C VAL A 108 -21.16 -5.47 20.06
N SER A 109 -19.95 -5.83 20.53
CA SER A 109 -19.05 -6.73 19.80
C SER A 109 -19.67 -8.10 19.60
N LEU A 110 -20.28 -8.68 20.64
CA LEU A 110 -20.93 -9.99 20.55
C LEU A 110 -22.06 -10.01 19.50
N VAL A 111 -22.91 -8.97 19.47
CA VAL A 111 -23.98 -8.87 18.47
C VAL A 111 -23.39 -8.73 17.06
N LYS A 112 -22.34 -7.92 16.88
CA LYS A 112 -21.63 -7.79 15.60
C LYS A 112 -21.00 -9.08 15.12
N ASP A 113 -20.37 -9.84 15.99
CA ASP A 113 -19.73 -11.11 15.64
C ASP A 113 -20.79 -12.09 15.11
N LYS A 114 -21.94 -12.19 15.77
CA LYS A 114 -23.06 -13.01 15.29
C LYS A 114 -23.62 -12.50 13.96
N ALA A 115 -23.77 -11.19 13.79
CA ALA A 115 -24.22 -10.59 12.54
C ALA A 115 -23.24 -10.83 11.38
N LEU A 116 -21.93 -10.78 11.65
CA LEU A 116 -20.88 -11.08 10.67
C LEU A 116 -20.94 -12.56 10.26
N LEU A 117 -21.07 -13.47 11.21
CA LEU A 117 -21.22 -14.90 10.92
C LEU A 117 -22.47 -15.18 10.07
N ARG A 118 -23.60 -14.50 10.32
CA ARG A 118 -24.80 -14.62 9.48
C ARG A 118 -24.54 -14.14 8.04
N ARG A 119 -23.92 -12.97 7.88
CA ARG A 119 -23.55 -12.46 6.55
C ARG A 119 -22.60 -13.39 5.79
N MET A 120 -21.67 -14.05 6.48
CA MET A 120 -20.81 -15.07 5.88
C MET A 120 -21.60 -16.29 5.39
N ILE A 121 -22.60 -16.74 6.16
CA ILE A 121 -23.47 -17.84 5.75
C ILE A 121 -24.29 -17.45 4.52
N ASP A 122 -24.89 -16.26 4.52
CA ASP A 122 -25.70 -15.77 3.39
C ASP A 122 -24.86 -15.64 2.10
N ALA A 123 -23.63 -15.15 2.22
CA ALA A 123 -22.69 -15.09 1.10
C ALA A 123 -22.28 -16.48 0.61
N ALA A 124 -22.00 -17.42 1.52
CA ALA A 124 -21.68 -18.78 1.14
C ALA A 124 -22.84 -19.45 0.38
N GLN A 125 -24.08 -19.27 0.84
CA GLN A 125 -25.27 -19.77 0.16
C GLN A 125 -25.49 -19.14 -1.21
N LYS A 126 -25.20 -17.84 -1.34
CA LYS A 126 -25.27 -17.15 -2.63
C LYS A 126 -24.23 -17.71 -3.62
N ILE A 127 -22.99 -17.89 -3.17
CA ILE A 127 -21.90 -18.46 -3.98
C ILE A 127 -22.22 -19.91 -4.37
N GLU A 128 -22.71 -20.72 -3.41
CA GLU A 128 -23.13 -22.10 -3.66
C GLU A 128 -24.23 -22.16 -4.72
N LYS A 129 -25.26 -21.32 -4.59
CA LYS A 129 -26.35 -21.23 -5.57
C LYS A 129 -25.84 -20.85 -6.95
N SER A 130 -24.99 -19.82 -7.07
CA SER A 130 -24.40 -19.41 -8.35
C SER A 130 -23.53 -20.50 -8.98
N ALA A 131 -22.86 -21.32 -8.18
CA ALA A 131 -22.07 -22.44 -8.68
C ALA A 131 -22.93 -23.61 -9.17
N LEU A 132 -24.09 -23.86 -8.55
CA LEU A 132 -25.01 -24.92 -8.92
C LEU A 132 -25.85 -24.60 -10.17
N GLU A 133 -26.02 -23.32 -10.51
CA GLU A 133 -26.80 -22.85 -11.67
C GLU A 133 -26.07 -23.02 -13.02
N ASP A 134 -24.91 -23.68 -13.06
CA ASP A 134 -24.07 -23.98 -14.23
C ASP A 134 -23.83 -22.74 -15.14
N PRO A 135 -23.05 -21.75 -14.65
CA PRO A 135 -22.87 -20.48 -15.31
C PRO A 135 -22.06 -20.58 -16.62
N GLN A 136 -22.48 -19.85 -17.65
CA GLN A 136 -21.79 -19.77 -18.95
C GLN A 136 -20.37 -19.19 -18.87
N ASP A 137 -20.09 -18.35 -17.87
CA ASP A 137 -18.77 -17.74 -17.62
C ASP A 137 -18.35 -17.95 -16.16
N VAL A 138 -17.53 -18.98 -15.94
CA VAL A 138 -16.95 -19.34 -14.64
C VAL A 138 -16.08 -18.21 -14.07
N GLY A 139 -15.44 -17.40 -14.92
CA GLY A 139 -14.60 -16.27 -14.48
C GLY A 139 -15.42 -15.20 -13.78
N SER A 140 -16.57 -14.83 -14.36
CA SER A 140 -17.47 -13.84 -13.77
C SER A 140 -18.01 -14.24 -12.38
N VAL A 141 -18.31 -15.53 -12.18
CA VAL A 141 -18.80 -16.05 -10.89
C VAL A 141 -17.70 -16.07 -9.84
N LEU A 142 -16.45 -16.36 -10.24
CA LEU A 142 -15.31 -16.25 -9.35
C LEU A 142 -15.08 -14.80 -8.90
N ASP A 143 -15.19 -13.84 -9.82
CA ASP A 143 -15.06 -12.41 -9.50
C ASP A 143 -16.20 -11.92 -8.58
N GLU A 144 -17.44 -12.36 -8.80
CA GLU A 144 -18.58 -12.04 -7.92
C GLU A 144 -18.40 -12.65 -6.52
N ALA A 145 -17.92 -13.89 -6.42
CA ALA A 145 -17.62 -14.55 -5.15
C ALA A 145 -16.54 -13.80 -4.37
N GLN A 146 -15.45 -13.40 -5.05
CA GLN A 146 -14.39 -12.57 -4.45
C GLN A 146 -14.92 -11.23 -3.97
N SER A 147 -15.72 -10.54 -4.78
CA SER A 147 -16.34 -9.25 -4.42
C SER A 147 -17.25 -9.38 -3.20
N THR A 148 -18.07 -10.44 -3.14
CA THR A 148 -19.00 -10.69 -2.03
C THR A 148 -18.25 -10.93 -0.71
N LEU A 149 -17.23 -11.78 -0.71
CA LEU A 149 -16.38 -12.02 0.47
C LEU A 149 -15.58 -10.77 0.86
N PHE A 150 -15.11 -10.00 -0.12
CA PHE A 150 -14.40 -8.75 0.11
C PHE A 150 -15.28 -7.71 0.80
N ASN A 151 -16.53 -7.54 0.36
CA ASN A 151 -17.47 -6.60 0.98
C ASN A 151 -17.75 -6.96 2.45
N ILE A 152 -17.81 -8.25 2.77
CA ILE A 152 -17.94 -8.73 4.15
C ILE A 152 -16.71 -8.33 4.97
N SER A 153 -15.50 -8.58 4.44
CA SER A 153 -14.25 -8.19 5.10
C SER A 153 -14.15 -6.67 5.31
N GLN A 154 -14.51 -5.86 4.30
CA GLN A 154 -14.47 -4.40 4.39
C GLN A 154 -15.49 -3.87 5.43
N SER A 155 -16.66 -4.47 5.52
CA SER A 155 -17.66 -4.10 6.53
C SER A 155 -17.23 -4.45 7.96
N ALA A 156 -16.43 -5.50 8.13
CA ALA A 156 -15.79 -5.84 9.41
C ALA A 156 -14.63 -4.88 9.72
N GLN A 157 -13.91 -4.45 8.70
CA GLN A 157 -12.82 -3.48 8.77
C GLN A 157 -13.27 -2.03 8.57
N ARG A 158 -14.49 -1.66 8.98
CA ARG A 158 -14.91 -0.24 8.97
C ARG A 158 -13.89 0.53 9.79
N THR A 159 -12.99 1.23 9.09
CA THR A 159 -11.90 2.00 9.66
C THR A 159 -12.57 3.05 10.53
N GLN A 160 -12.52 2.84 11.84
CA GLN A 160 -13.07 3.81 12.77
C GLN A 160 -12.30 5.11 12.52
N ALA A 161 -13.02 6.21 12.33
CA ALA A 161 -12.41 7.53 12.34
C ALA A 161 -11.56 7.62 13.61
N VAL A 162 -10.25 7.82 13.43
CA VAL A 162 -9.32 7.88 14.56
C VAL A 162 -9.36 9.31 15.10
N THR A 163 -9.58 9.45 16.40
CA THR A 163 -9.50 10.77 17.03
C THR A 163 -8.03 11.23 17.06
N ILE A 164 -7.80 12.55 16.97
CA ILE A 164 -6.44 13.12 17.10
C ILE A 164 -5.78 12.64 18.39
N ARG A 165 -6.57 12.49 19.46
CA ARG A 165 -6.10 11.96 20.75
C ARG A 165 -5.54 10.55 20.64
N GLU A 166 -6.23 9.64 19.95
CA GLU A 166 -5.78 8.25 19.74
C GLU A 166 -4.51 8.14 18.89
N LEU A 167 -4.33 9.04 17.91
CA LEU A 167 -3.10 9.14 17.13
C LEU A 167 -1.95 9.67 17.98
N LEU A 168 -2.16 10.77 18.70
CA LEU A 168 -1.10 11.39 19.52
C LEU A 168 -0.69 10.53 20.71
N SER A 169 -1.62 9.77 21.29
CA SER A 169 -1.35 8.85 22.40
C SER A 169 -0.67 7.56 21.97
N GLY A 170 -0.53 7.30 20.66
CA GLY A 170 0.08 6.08 20.13
C GLY A 170 -0.84 4.86 20.08
N VAL A 171 -2.08 4.95 20.60
CA VAL A 171 -3.02 3.82 20.69
C VAL A 171 -3.43 3.29 19.31
N LYS A 172 -3.52 4.18 18.32
CA LYS A 172 -3.79 3.83 16.91
C LYS A 172 -2.79 4.46 15.94
N ALA A 173 -1.62 4.90 16.42
CA ALA A 173 -0.56 5.39 15.55
C ALA A 173 0.14 4.21 14.84
N GLU A 174 0.62 4.42 13.62
CA GLU A 174 1.37 3.40 12.87
C GLU A 174 2.63 2.91 13.62
N SER A 175 3.25 3.79 14.41
CA SER A 175 4.41 3.48 15.25
C SER A 175 4.06 2.78 16.57
N GLY A 176 2.80 2.80 17.01
CA GLY A 176 2.38 2.28 18.32
C GLY A 176 2.93 3.04 19.53
N ILE A 177 3.55 4.21 19.31
CA ILE A 177 4.24 5.02 20.31
C ILE A 177 3.62 6.43 20.31
N PRO A 178 3.50 7.11 21.46
CA PRO A 178 3.05 8.50 21.50
C PRO A 178 3.94 9.41 20.65
N TYR A 179 3.32 10.32 19.89
CA TYR A 179 4.04 11.19 18.94
C TYR A 179 5.18 11.99 19.58
N LEU A 180 4.99 12.49 20.82
CA LEU A 180 6.03 13.24 21.52
C LEU A 180 7.25 12.39 21.88
N LYS A 181 7.04 11.10 22.18
CA LYS A 181 8.13 10.17 22.47
C LYS A 181 8.92 9.85 21.20
N GLU A 182 8.22 9.63 20.08
CA GLU A 182 8.85 9.44 18.77
C GLU A 182 9.67 10.67 18.35
N LEU A 183 9.16 11.88 18.57
CA LEU A 183 9.88 13.13 18.30
C LEU A 183 11.12 13.28 19.19
N GLN A 184 11.02 12.89 20.47
CA GLN A 184 12.15 12.92 21.40
C GLN A 184 13.27 11.95 20.98
N GLU A 185 12.91 10.73 20.56
CA GLU A 185 13.87 9.74 20.04
C GLU A 185 14.58 10.26 18.78
N ARG A 186 13.84 10.91 17.87
CA ARG A 186 14.43 11.54 16.68
C ARG A 186 15.37 12.70 17.03
N GLN A 187 15.00 13.54 18.01
CA GLN A 187 15.88 14.61 18.48
C GLN A 187 17.18 14.06 19.07
N GLN A 188 17.10 12.99 19.86
CA GLN A 188 18.29 12.37 20.43
C GLN A 188 19.21 11.81 19.33
N GLN A 189 18.65 11.09 18.35
CA GLN A 189 19.43 10.59 17.21
C GLN A 189 20.08 11.71 16.40
N PHE A 190 19.37 12.83 16.21
CA PHE A 190 19.92 14.01 15.52
C PHE A 190 21.08 14.63 16.29
N GLN A 191 21.01 14.68 17.63
CA GLN A 191 22.11 15.17 18.47
C GLN A 191 23.33 14.25 18.44
N GLU A 192 23.13 12.93 18.37
CA GLU A 192 24.20 11.94 18.34
C GLU A 192 24.93 11.86 17.00
N LYS A 193 24.20 11.98 15.87
CA LYS A 193 24.74 11.77 14.51
C LYS A 193 25.07 13.05 13.74
N GLY A 194 24.57 14.20 14.18
CA GLY A 194 24.82 15.49 13.55
C GLY A 194 24.06 15.71 12.23
N VAL A 195 24.34 16.85 11.58
CA VAL A 195 23.60 17.33 10.39
C VAL A 195 23.87 16.47 9.14
N ASP A 196 25.07 15.91 9.01
CA ASP A 196 25.50 15.19 7.80
C ASP A 196 24.98 13.74 7.72
N GLU A 197 24.68 13.12 8.86
CA GLU A 197 23.97 11.84 8.99
C GLU A 197 22.54 12.06 9.49
N SER A 198 21.84 13.05 8.91
CA SER A 198 20.43 13.33 9.19
C SER A 198 19.67 12.00 9.26
N SER A 199 19.06 11.71 10.41
CA SER A 199 18.35 10.46 10.68
C SER A 199 17.21 10.29 9.67
N ILE A 200 17.50 9.56 8.59
CA ILE A 200 16.56 9.21 7.53
C ILE A 200 15.38 8.50 8.20
N THR A 201 14.18 9.06 8.08
CA THR A 201 13.00 8.49 8.77
C THR A 201 12.40 7.30 8.03
N GLY A 202 12.51 7.31 6.69
CA GLY A 202 12.06 6.22 5.83
C GLY A 202 13.15 5.16 5.61
N ILE A 203 12.89 4.26 4.66
CA ILE A 203 13.87 3.26 4.24
C ILE A 203 14.96 3.94 3.38
N PRO A 204 16.25 3.93 3.78
CA PRO A 204 17.31 4.58 3.01
C PRO A 204 17.59 3.84 1.70
N THR A 205 17.72 4.60 0.61
CA THR A 205 18.06 4.11 -0.74
C THR A 205 19.57 3.98 -0.95
N HIS A 206 20.38 4.59 -0.08
CA HIS A 206 21.84 4.74 -0.18
C HIS A 206 22.31 5.63 -1.34
N PHE A 207 21.38 6.33 -1.98
CA PHE A 207 21.69 7.49 -2.81
C PHE A 207 21.55 8.73 -1.93
N LEU A 208 22.68 9.28 -1.45
CA LEU A 208 22.73 10.26 -0.36
C LEU A 208 21.87 11.49 -0.65
N ASP A 209 21.95 12.03 -1.87
CA ASP A 209 21.19 13.20 -2.27
C ASP A 209 19.70 12.89 -2.43
N LEU A 210 19.35 11.65 -2.82
CA LEU A 210 17.95 11.18 -2.89
C LEU A 210 17.37 10.99 -1.49
N ASP A 211 18.13 10.37 -0.60
CA ASP A 211 17.72 10.16 0.79
C ASP A 211 17.56 11.49 1.52
N LYS A 212 18.44 12.48 1.26
CA LYS A 212 18.28 13.85 1.78
C LYS A 212 17.01 14.52 1.26
N MET A 213 16.66 14.33 -0.01
CA MET A 213 15.50 14.98 -0.62
C MET A 213 14.17 14.32 -0.20
N LEU A 214 14.14 12.99 -0.10
CA LEU A 214 12.92 12.23 0.22
C LEU A 214 12.77 11.94 1.71
N ASN A 215 13.85 12.06 2.49
CA ASN A 215 13.96 11.55 3.85
C ASN A 215 13.73 10.02 3.92
N GLY A 216 14.24 9.31 2.91
CA GLY A 216 14.06 7.88 2.68
C GLY A 216 12.71 7.51 2.05
N LEU A 217 12.51 6.23 1.76
CA LEU A 217 11.25 5.72 1.21
C LEU A 217 10.28 5.45 2.35
N VAL A 218 9.21 6.25 2.39
CA VAL A 218 8.16 6.16 3.41
C VAL A 218 7.24 4.96 3.10
N PRO A 219 6.89 4.12 4.09
CA PRO A 219 5.87 3.09 3.92
C PRO A 219 4.54 3.65 3.40
N SER A 220 3.73 2.80 2.78
CA SER A 220 2.44 3.21 2.20
C SER A 220 2.51 4.18 1.01
N ASN A 221 3.70 4.59 0.56
CA ASN A 221 3.87 5.46 -0.59
C ASN A 221 3.96 4.71 -1.91
N LEU A 222 3.34 5.28 -2.93
CA LEU A 222 3.49 4.92 -4.33
C LEU A 222 4.49 5.89 -4.97
N ILE A 223 5.63 5.35 -5.39
CA ILE A 223 6.70 6.08 -6.08
C ILE A 223 6.69 5.69 -7.56
N ILE A 224 6.61 6.67 -8.44
CA ILE A 224 6.70 6.46 -9.90
C ILE A 224 8.08 6.89 -10.39
N LEU A 225 8.75 6.01 -11.13
CA LEU A 225 10.00 6.32 -11.84
C LEU A 225 9.76 6.23 -13.34
N GLY A 226 9.68 7.39 -14.00
CA GLY A 226 9.50 7.51 -15.42
C GLY A 226 10.81 7.66 -16.19
N ALA A 227 10.97 6.97 -17.32
CA ALA A 227 12.08 7.25 -18.23
C ALA A 227 11.75 6.86 -19.68
N ARG A 228 12.56 7.36 -20.62
CA ARG A 228 12.60 6.83 -22.00
C ARG A 228 13.32 5.47 -22.03
N PRO A 229 13.06 4.62 -23.04
CA PRO A 229 13.78 3.36 -23.20
C PRO A 229 15.30 3.56 -23.19
N SER A 230 16.04 2.59 -22.66
CA SER A 230 17.51 2.61 -22.58
C SER A 230 18.15 3.70 -21.70
N MET A 231 17.36 4.54 -21.02
CA MET A 231 17.89 5.51 -20.04
C MET A 231 18.43 4.85 -18.77
N GLY A 232 17.97 3.63 -18.45
CA GLY A 232 18.40 2.90 -17.26
C GLY A 232 17.35 2.81 -16.14
N LYS A 233 16.05 2.96 -16.44
CA LYS A 233 14.94 2.86 -15.46
C LYS A 233 15.08 1.62 -14.56
N THR A 234 15.28 0.46 -15.19
CA THR A 234 15.35 -0.84 -14.51
C THR A 234 16.64 -0.96 -13.72
N ALA A 235 17.76 -0.48 -14.27
CA ALA A 235 19.04 -0.46 -13.55
C ALA A 235 18.94 0.36 -12.26
N LEU A 236 18.37 1.57 -12.31
CA LEU A 236 18.18 2.40 -11.11
C LEU A 236 17.26 1.72 -10.09
N ALA A 237 16.10 1.22 -10.52
CA ALA A 237 15.16 0.56 -9.60
C ALA A 237 15.74 -0.69 -8.95
N ILE A 238 16.50 -1.50 -9.70
CA ILE A 238 17.18 -2.68 -9.17
C ILE A 238 18.33 -2.28 -8.24
N ASN A 239 19.11 -1.24 -8.54
CA ASN A 239 20.14 -0.76 -7.60
C ASN A 239 19.54 -0.24 -6.29
N ILE A 240 18.38 0.42 -6.32
CA ILE A 240 17.63 0.79 -5.11
C ILE A 240 17.20 -0.48 -4.35
N ALA A 241 16.63 -1.47 -5.05
CA ALA A 241 16.23 -2.75 -4.45
C ALA A 241 17.42 -3.52 -3.84
N GLU A 242 18.56 -3.56 -4.52
CA GLU A 242 19.81 -4.16 -4.04
C GLU A 242 20.29 -3.48 -2.76
N ASN A 243 20.34 -2.14 -2.74
CA ASN A 243 20.75 -1.38 -1.56
C ASN A 243 19.81 -1.68 -0.37
N ILE A 244 18.50 -1.66 -0.58
CA ILE A 244 17.52 -1.96 0.48
C ILE A 244 17.65 -3.41 0.96
N CYS A 245 17.78 -4.36 0.04
CA CYS A 245 17.86 -5.78 0.38
C CYS A 245 19.17 -6.13 1.10
N PHE A 246 20.30 -5.70 0.53
CA PHE A 246 21.63 -6.16 0.95
C PHE A 246 22.30 -5.25 1.99
N LYS A 247 22.00 -3.95 2.03
CA LYS A 247 22.57 -3.04 3.03
C LYS A 247 21.64 -2.85 4.22
N ASN A 248 20.32 -2.78 3.99
CA ASN A 248 19.36 -2.58 5.08
C ASN A 248 18.87 -3.91 5.69
N ASN A 249 19.17 -5.05 5.05
CA ASN A 249 18.65 -6.38 5.42
C ASN A 249 17.11 -6.45 5.43
N ILE A 250 16.46 -5.73 4.51
CA ILE A 250 15.00 -5.69 4.39
C ILE A 250 14.57 -6.58 3.22
N PRO A 251 13.69 -7.57 3.40
CA PRO A 251 13.22 -8.40 2.29
C PRO A 251 12.51 -7.58 1.21
N VAL A 252 12.82 -7.83 -0.06
CA VAL A 252 12.29 -7.07 -1.22
C VAL A 252 11.55 -7.98 -2.20
N GLY A 253 10.37 -7.53 -2.66
CA GLY A 253 9.64 -8.14 -3.76
C GLY A 253 9.88 -7.41 -5.08
N VAL A 254 10.11 -8.14 -6.18
CA VAL A 254 10.31 -7.59 -7.51
C VAL A 254 9.36 -8.28 -8.49
N PHE A 255 8.47 -7.52 -9.10
CA PHE A 255 7.63 -7.96 -10.22
C PHE A 255 8.27 -7.49 -11.53
N SER A 256 8.79 -8.44 -12.31
CA SER A 256 9.50 -8.18 -13.56
C SER A 256 8.68 -8.65 -14.74
N LEU A 257 7.94 -7.75 -15.37
CA LEU A 257 7.04 -8.05 -16.48
C LEU A 257 7.75 -7.99 -17.85
N GLU A 258 8.92 -7.36 -17.92
CA GLU A 258 9.70 -7.19 -19.15
C GLU A 258 10.91 -8.14 -19.23
N MET A 259 11.59 -8.39 -18.10
CA MET A 259 12.82 -9.19 -18.04
C MET A 259 12.61 -10.49 -17.25
N SER A 260 13.35 -11.54 -17.60
CA SER A 260 13.34 -12.77 -16.80
C SER A 260 14.10 -12.60 -15.48
N ALA A 261 13.79 -13.43 -14.49
CA ALA A 261 14.49 -13.45 -13.21
C ALA A 261 16.00 -13.72 -13.40
N THR A 262 16.36 -14.56 -14.36
CA THR A 262 17.77 -14.86 -14.71
C THR A 262 18.51 -13.65 -15.26
N GLN A 263 17.86 -12.83 -16.09
CA GLN A 263 18.47 -11.61 -16.62
C GLN A 263 18.65 -10.54 -15.54
N LEU A 264 17.69 -10.41 -14.62
CA LEU A 264 17.82 -9.53 -13.46
C LEU A 264 18.95 -9.99 -12.53
N LEU A 265 19.00 -11.29 -12.21
CA LEU A 265 20.07 -11.86 -11.39
C LEU A 265 21.46 -11.59 -11.99
N HIS A 266 21.62 -11.79 -13.30
CA HIS A 266 22.88 -11.50 -13.99
C HIS A 266 23.30 -10.04 -13.81
N ARG A 267 22.37 -9.09 -13.95
CA ARG A 267 22.64 -7.66 -13.73
C ARG A 267 23.04 -7.36 -12.28
N MET A 268 22.37 -7.96 -11.31
CA MET A 268 22.72 -7.78 -9.90
C MET A 268 24.15 -8.28 -9.62
N ILE A 269 24.54 -9.43 -10.19
CA ILE A 269 25.90 -9.94 -10.05
C ILE A 269 26.92 -8.97 -10.69
N CYS A 270 26.63 -8.43 -11.88
CA CYS A 270 27.50 -7.43 -12.52
C CYS A 270 27.69 -6.19 -11.64
N SER A 271 26.58 -5.67 -11.09
CA SER A 271 26.54 -4.51 -10.20
C SER A 271 27.33 -4.76 -8.90
N GLN A 272 27.07 -5.88 -8.23
CA GLN A 272 27.67 -6.20 -6.93
C GLN A 272 29.14 -6.62 -7.01
N ALA A 273 29.54 -7.34 -8.06
CA ALA A 273 30.92 -7.79 -8.24
C ALA A 273 31.82 -6.75 -8.95
N GLU A 274 31.23 -5.67 -9.48
CA GLU A 274 31.89 -4.72 -10.37
C GLU A 274 32.65 -5.44 -11.49
N VAL A 275 31.93 -6.27 -12.24
CA VAL A 275 32.43 -7.00 -13.40
C VAL A 275 31.51 -6.76 -14.59
N GLU A 276 32.11 -6.49 -15.75
CA GLU A 276 31.38 -6.21 -16.98
C GLU A 276 30.54 -7.41 -17.44
N SER A 277 29.31 -7.12 -17.88
CA SER A 277 28.34 -8.13 -18.33
C SER A 277 28.89 -9.04 -19.43
N GLY A 278 29.63 -8.48 -20.40
CA GLY A 278 30.21 -9.24 -21.51
C GLY A 278 31.25 -10.26 -21.06
N LYS A 279 32.04 -9.95 -20.03
CA LYS A 279 33.05 -10.88 -19.49
C LYS A 279 32.41 -12.05 -18.77
N ILE A 280 31.35 -11.80 -18.00
CA ILE A 280 30.59 -12.87 -17.34
C ILE A 280 29.93 -13.77 -18.38
N ALA A 281 29.27 -13.18 -19.38
CA ALA A 281 28.58 -13.93 -20.44
C ALA A 281 29.52 -14.79 -21.30
N THR A 282 30.74 -14.31 -21.56
CA THR A 282 31.75 -15.04 -22.36
C THR A 282 32.66 -15.94 -21.52
N GLY A 283 32.64 -15.82 -20.19
CA GLY A 283 33.55 -16.52 -19.29
C GLY A 283 34.99 -15.99 -19.31
N SER A 284 35.25 -14.84 -19.95
CA SER A 284 36.57 -14.21 -20.02
C SER A 284 36.89 -13.44 -18.72
N LEU A 285 37.03 -14.19 -17.64
CA LEU A 285 37.23 -13.67 -16.28
C LEU A 285 38.67 -13.88 -15.81
N SER A 286 39.27 -12.85 -15.25
CA SER A 286 40.49 -12.98 -14.45
C SER A 286 40.21 -13.69 -13.12
N GLY A 287 41.25 -14.25 -12.50
CA GLY A 287 41.12 -14.88 -11.17
C GLY A 287 40.57 -13.94 -10.10
N GLN A 288 40.91 -12.65 -10.16
CA GLN A 288 40.39 -11.63 -9.24
C GLN A 288 38.92 -11.31 -9.49
N GLU A 289 38.50 -11.16 -10.76
CA GLU A 289 37.09 -10.95 -11.11
C GLU A 289 36.23 -12.14 -10.68
N TYR A 290 36.71 -13.36 -10.89
CA TYR A 290 36.04 -14.57 -10.43
C TYR A 290 35.87 -14.58 -8.90
N GLN A 291 36.90 -14.21 -8.14
CA GLN A 291 36.81 -14.09 -6.68
C GLN A 291 35.77 -13.06 -6.23
N ARG A 292 35.68 -11.89 -6.90
CA ARG A 292 34.64 -10.88 -6.59
C ARG A 292 33.24 -11.40 -6.86
N ILE A 293 33.05 -12.14 -7.96
CA ILE A 293 31.75 -12.77 -8.29
C ILE A 293 31.37 -13.80 -7.22
N VAL A 294 32.29 -14.68 -6.82
CA VAL A 294 32.04 -15.67 -5.76
C VAL A 294 31.65 -14.99 -4.44
N ALA A 295 32.35 -13.92 -4.07
CA ALA A 295 32.04 -13.14 -2.87
C ALA A 295 30.64 -12.49 -2.95
N ALA A 296 30.29 -11.91 -4.10
CA ALA A 296 28.98 -11.31 -4.33
C ALA A 296 27.86 -12.35 -4.22
N VAL A 297 27.99 -13.51 -4.88
CA VAL A 297 27.01 -14.60 -4.83
C VAL A 297 26.79 -15.09 -3.40
N HIS A 298 27.86 -15.32 -2.65
CA HIS A 298 27.76 -15.78 -1.26
C HIS A 298 27.11 -14.72 -0.34
N SER A 299 27.34 -13.43 -0.60
CA SER A 299 26.68 -12.35 0.16
C SER A 299 25.19 -12.27 -0.17
N MET A 300 24.83 -12.35 -1.46
CA MET A 300 23.44 -12.28 -1.92
C MET A 300 22.57 -13.42 -1.36
N GLN A 301 23.13 -14.63 -1.21
CA GLN A 301 22.43 -15.80 -0.67
C GLN A 301 21.89 -15.61 0.76
N LYS A 302 22.43 -14.65 1.52
CA LYS A 302 22.01 -14.38 2.91
C LYS A 302 20.75 -13.53 3.01
N HIS A 303 20.30 -12.93 1.91
CA HIS A 303 19.23 -11.96 1.88
C HIS A 303 18.00 -12.48 1.12
N THR A 304 16.84 -11.92 1.43
CA THR A 304 15.57 -12.38 0.85
C THR A 304 15.08 -11.39 -0.20
N MET A 305 15.38 -11.68 -1.47
CA MET A 305 14.77 -10.99 -2.62
C MET A 305 13.91 -11.97 -3.41
N ILE A 306 12.62 -11.68 -3.51
CA ILE A 306 11.67 -12.52 -4.26
C ILE A 306 11.42 -11.88 -5.62
N ILE A 307 11.69 -12.61 -6.70
CA ILE A 307 11.44 -12.16 -8.08
C ILE A 307 10.29 -12.97 -8.67
N ASP A 308 9.29 -12.27 -9.18
CA ASP A 308 8.19 -12.84 -9.97
C ASP A 308 8.27 -12.28 -11.38
N ASP A 309 8.63 -13.14 -12.35
CA ASP A 309 8.79 -12.78 -13.75
C ASP A 309 7.64 -13.27 -14.65
N GLN A 310 6.47 -13.55 -14.07
CA GLN A 310 5.33 -14.02 -14.84
C GLN A 310 4.83 -12.94 -15.83
N PRO A 311 4.81 -13.23 -17.15
CA PRO A 311 4.33 -12.28 -18.15
C PRO A 311 2.80 -12.14 -18.11
N GLY A 312 2.31 -10.96 -18.52
CA GLY A 312 0.87 -10.70 -18.67
C GLY A 312 0.09 -10.69 -17.35
N LEU A 313 0.76 -10.43 -16.23
CA LEU A 313 0.16 -10.42 -14.90
C LEU A 313 -0.98 -9.39 -14.80
N LYS A 314 -2.15 -9.82 -14.30
CA LYS A 314 -3.24 -8.90 -13.96
C LYS A 314 -2.94 -8.19 -12.64
N ILE A 315 -3.47 -6.97 -12.48
CA ILE A 315 -3.29 -6.22 -11.23
C ILE A 315 -3.88 -6.94 -10.00
N THR A 316 -4.97 -7.69 -10.16
CA THR A 316 -5.57 -8.51 -9.10
C THR A 316 -4.64 -9.63 -8.65
N ASP A 317 -4.01 -10.33 -9.59
CA ASP A 317 -3.02 -11.36 -9.32
C ASP A 317 -1.77 -10.79 -8.65
N LEU A 318 -1.29 -9.64 -9.12
CA LEU A 318 -0.17 -8.91 -8.49
C LEU A 318 -0.47 -8.61 -7.03
N ARG A 319 -1.66 -8.09 -6.71
CA ARG A 319 -2.08 -7.81 -5.32
C ARG A 319 -2.08 -9.09 -4.47
N ALA A 320 -2.67 -10.17 -4.98
CA ALA A 320 -2.72 -11.44 -4.25
C ALA A 320 -1.31 -12.00 -3.98
N ARG A 321 -0.38 -11.84 -4.92
CA ARG A 321 1.02 -12.27 -4.76
C ARG A 321 1.79 -11.37 -3.81
N ALA A 322 1.65 -10.06 -3.92
CA ALA A 322 2.28 -9.11 -3.01
C ALA A 322 1.86 -9.35 -1.56
N ARG A 323 0.57 -9.64 -1.31
CA ARG A 323 0.08 -10.03 0.03
C ARG A 323 0.71 -11.32 0.52
N ARG A 324 0.77 -12.37 -0.32
CA ARG A 324 1.45 -13.63 0.02
C ARG A 324 2.93 -13.42 0.32
N MET A 325 3.63 -12.57 -0.44
CA MET A 325 5.02 -12.22 -0.16
C MET A 325 5.18 -11.48 1.18
N LYS A 326 4.24 -10.59 1.52
CA LYS A 326 4.22 -9.90 2.81
C LYS A 326 3.98 -10.87 3.97
N GLU A 327 3.03 -11.79 3.82
CA GLU A 327 2.71 -12.77 4.86
C GLU A 327 3.84 -13.80 5.07
N ALA A 328 4.42 -14.32 3.98
CA ALA A 328 5.42 -15.38 4.06
C ALA A 328 6.84 -14.86 4.40
N TYR A 329 7.22 -13.69 3.87
CA TYR A 329 8.60 -13.19 3.96
C TYR A 329 8.72 -11.82 4.61
N ASN A 330 7.59 -11.20 5.01
CA ASN A 330 7.56 -9.85 5.58
C ASN A 330 8.29 -8.81 4.73
N ILE A 331 8.04 -8.80 3.41
CA ILE A 331 8.65 -7.81 2.50
C ILE A 331 8.42 -6.37 2.98
N GLY A 332 9.45 -5.56 2.86
CA GLY A 332 9.47 -4.15 3.27
C GLY A 332 9.58 -3.17 2.10
N PHE A 333 9.75 -3.65 0.87
CA PHE A 333 9.77 -2.84 -0.35
C PHE A 333 9.33 -3.65 -1.57
N ILE A 334 8.64 -3.02 -2.53
CA ILE A 334 8.22 -3.65 -3.78
C ILE A 334 8.69 -2.83 -4.98
N VAL A 335 9.26 -3.49 -5.99
CA VAL A 335 9.52 -2.94 -7.32
C VAL A 335 8.60 -3.59 -8.36
N ILE A 336 8.06 -2.79 -9.28
CA ILE A 336 7.24 -3.26 -10.41
C ILE A 336 7.81 -2.69 -11.72
N ASP A 337 8.34 -3.55 -12.59
CA ASP A 337 8.90 -3.22 -13.92
C ASP A 337 8.05 -3.82 -15.04
N TYR A 338 7.20 -3.10 -15.76
CA TYR A 338 6.75 -1.71 -15.60
C TYR A 338 5.24 -1.62 -15.85
N LEU A 339 4.62 -0.55 -15.36
CA LEU A 339 3.17 -0.42 -15.19
C LEU A 339 2.36 -0.74 -16.46
N GLN A 340 2.82 -0.29 -17.63
CA GLN A 340 2.10 -0.46 -18.89
C GLN A 340 2.10 -1.88 -19.45
N LEU A 341 2.69 -2.87 -18.76
CA LEU A 341 2.51 -4.29 -19.10
C LEU A 341 1.44 -4.98 -18.24
N LEU A 342 0.94 -4.30 -17.21
CA LEU A 342 -0.21 -4.79 -16.46
C LEU A 342 -1.47 -4.69 -17.33
N SER A 343 -2.27 -5.75 -17.24
CA SER A 343 -3.63 -5.77 -17.76
C SER A 343 -4.62 -5.56 -16.62
N GLY A 344 -5.63 -4.73 -16.88
CA GLY A 344 -6.80 -4.54 -16.05
C GLY A 344 -7.87 -5.58 -16.37
N SER A 345 -8.98 -5.43 -15.68
CA SER A 345 -10.05 -6.42 -15.59
C SER A 345 -10.89 -6.55 -16.89
N GLY A 346 -10.78 -5.61 -17.83
CA GLY A 346 -11.68 -5.48 -18.98
C GLY A 346 -11.15 -6.02 -20.33
N THR A 347 -12.05 -6.59 -21.14
CA THR A 347 -11.76 -7.30 -22.40
C THR A 347 -11.73 -6.44 -23.69
N ASN A 348 -11.94 -5.11 -23.62
CA ASN A 348 -12.08 -4.27 -24.82
C ASN A 348 -10.90 -3.29 -25.06
N ARG A 349 -10.21 -3.48 -26.19
CA ARG A 349 -8.99 -2.76 -26.62
C ARG A 349 -9.30 -1.47 -27.40
N SER A 350 -9.85 -0.44 -26.74
CA SER A 350 -9.85 0.94 -27.28
C SER A 350 -8.78 1.79 -26.61
N SER A 351 -8.28 2.84 -27.28
CA SER A 351 -7.28 3.76 -26.70
C SER A 351 -7.79 4.51 -25.46
N GLU A 352 -9.11 4.73 -25.37
CA GLU A 352 -9.77 5.36 -24.22
C GLU A 352 -9.87 4.38 -23.04
N SER A 353 -10.10 3.09 -23.33
CA SER A 353 -10.06 2.00 -22.35
C SER A 353 -8.70 1.91 -21.65
N ARG A 354 -7.58 2.14 -22.37
CA ARG A 354 -6.23 2.05 -21.78
C ARG A 354 -5.95 3.13 -20.73
N GLN A 355 -6.44 4.36 -20.92
CA GLN A 355 -6.27 5.43 -19.93
C GLN A 355 -7.07 5.14 -18.66
N ILE A 356 -8.28 4.62 -18.81
CA ILE A 356 -9.13 4.20 -17.68
C ILE A 356 -8.47 3.06 -16.93
N GLU A 357 -7.96 2.07 -17.66
CA GLU A 357 -7.24 0.90 -17.11
C GLU A 357 -6.01 1.32 -16.30
N ILE A 358 -5.17 2.21 -16.83
CA ILE A 358 -4.00 2.72 -16.09
C ILE A 358 -4.43 3.50 -14.84
N SER A 359 -5.55 4.23 -14.91
CA SER A 359 -6.09 4.94 -13.76
C SER A 359 -6.58 3.99 -12.66
N GLU A 360 -7.21 2.89 -13.04
CA GLU A 360 -7.61 1.84 -12.10
C GLU A 360 -6.37 1.18 -11.47
N ILE A 361 -5.38 0.80 -12.27
CA ILE A 361 -4.12 0.21 -11.82
C ILE A 361 -3.41 1.13 -10.81
N SER A 362 -3.29 2.41 -11.13
CA SER A 362 -2.70 3.44 -10.26
C SER A 362 -3.33 3.46 -8.87
N ARG A 363 -4.67 3.56 -8.82
CA ARG A 363 -5.44 3.56 -7.57
C ARG A 363 -5.29 2.26 -6.80
N MET A 364 -5.33 1.12 -7.51
CA MET A 364 -5.15 -0.20 -6.90
C MET A 364 -3.75 -0.37 -6.30
N LEU A 365 -2.70 0.13 -6.95
CA LEU A 365 -1.34 0.11 -6.43
C LEU A 365 -1.19 1.01 -5.20
N LYS A 366 -1.76 2.22 -5.22
CA LYS A 366 -1.74 3.10 -4.03
C LYS A 366 -2.50 2.47 -2.85
N ASN A 367 -3.64 1.86 -3.11
CA ASN A 367 -4.40 1.14 -2.10
C ASN A 367 -3.63 -0.07 -1.57
N LEU A 368 -2.95 -0.83 -2.45
CA LEU A 368 -2.08 -1.93 -2.05
C LEU A 368 -0.96 -1.44 -1.13
N ALA A 369 -0.24 -0.38 -1.51
CA ALA A 369 0.85 0.19 -0.71
C ALA A 369 0.40 0.49 0.72
N ARG A 370 -0.76 1.16 0.87
CA ARG A 370 -1.39 1.46 2.16
C ARG A 370 -1.83 0.22 2.92
N GLU A 371 -2.44 -0.73 2.22
CA GLU A 371 -2.98 -1.94 2.81
C GLU A 371 -1.91 -2.82 3.45
N ILE A 372 -0.79 -3.04 2.75
CA ILE A 372 0.31 -3.89 3.27
C ILE A 372 1.38 -3.08 4.02
N ASN A 373 1.21 -1.76 4.09
CA ASN A 373 2.15 -0.79 4.67
C ASN A 373 3.59 -0.93 4.14
N VAL A 374 3.75 -0.89 2.81
CA VAL A 374 5.04 -1.06 2.11
C VAL A 374 5.19 0.00 1.02
N PRO A 375 6.36 0.64 0.85
CA PRO A 375 6.60 1.51 -0.31
C PRO A 375 6.66 0.69 -1.59
N ILE A 376 5.97 1.17 -2.63
CA ILE A 376 5.95 0.55 -3.96
C ILE A 376 6.62 1.49 -4.95
N LEU A 377 7.73 1.06 -5.54
CA LEU A 377 8.37 1.71 -6.68
C LEU A 377 7.87 1.08 -7.98
N CYS A 378 7.12 1.86 -8.76
CA CYS A 378 6.60 1.41 -10.04
C CYS A 378 7.27 2.17 -11.19
N LEU A 379 7.78 1.41 -12.15
CA LEU A 379 8.39 1.97 -13.34
C LEU A 379 7.33 2.36 -14.37
N ALA A 380 7.53 3.49 -15.03
CA ALA A 380 6.67 3.98 -16.08
C ALA A 380 7.49 4.34 -17.32
N GLN A 381 6.99 3.97 -18.50
CA GLN A 381 7.56 4.44 -19.76
C GLN A 381 6.96 5.80 -20.14
N LEU A 382 7.81 6.71 -20.63
CA LEU A 382 7.39 8.05 -21.07
C LEU A 382 6.96 8.08 -22.53
N SER A 383 6.03 9.00 -22.84
CA SER A 383 5.62 9.31 -24.21
C SER A 383 6.80 9.74 -25.09
N ARG A 384 6.70 9.48 -26.40
CA ARG A 384 7.69 9.93 -27.40
C ARG A 384 7.73 11.46 -27.55
N LYS A 385 6.74 12.19 -27.02
CA LYS A 385 6.68 13.66 -27.03
C LYS A 385 7.87 14.35 -26.35
N VAL A 386 8.53 13.66 -25.42
CA VAL A 386 9.79 14.13 -24.82
C VAL A 386 10.86 14.39 -25.88
N GLU A 387 10.90 13.55 -26.92
CA GLU A 387 11.91 13.61 -27.98
C GLU A 387 11.72 14.84 -28.88
N GLU A 388 10.49 15.35 -29.00
CA GLU A 388 10.16 16.50 -29.84
C GLU A 388 10.52 17.83 -29.18
N ARG A 389 10.69 17.85 -27.85
CA ARG A 389 11.00 19.06 -27.07
C ARG A 389 12.49 19.36 -27.11
N GLN A 390 12.85 20.63 -27.25
CA GLN A 390 14.23 21.06 -27.10
C GLN A 390 14.78 20.70 -25.71
N GLY A 391 15.96 20.08 -25.68
CA GLY A 391 16.63 19.63 -24.47
C GLY A 391 16.13 18.29 -23.91
N HIS A 392 15.09 17.68 -24.50
CA HIS A 392 14.60 16.33 -24.19
C HIS A 392 14.31 16.03 -22.70
N ARG A 393 14.13 17.08 -21.88
CA ARG A 393 13.93 16.93 -20.44
C ARG A 393 12.50 16.45 -20.15
N PRO A 394 12.31 15.32 -19.45
CA PRO A 394 10.99 14.85 -19.06
C PRO A 394 10.25 15.81 -18.14
N MET A 395 8.93 15.86 -18.25
CA MET A 395 8.03 16.57 -17.35
C MET A 395 6.78 15.73 -17.05
N MET A 396 6.00 16.15 -16.06
CA MET A 396 4.80 15.42 -15.59
C MET A 396 3.83 15.04 -16.71
N SER A 397 3.58 15.95 -17.67
CA SER A 397 2.69 15.69 -18.79
C SER A 397 3.16 14.59 -19.75
N ASP A 398 4.43 14.16 -19.66
CA ASP A 398 5.00 13.10 -20.50
C ASP A 398 4.56 11.70 -20.04
N LEU A 399 3.93 11.59 -18.87
CA LEU A 399 3.16 10.43 -18.40
C LEU A 399 1.77 10.33 -19.07
N ARG A 400 1.55 11.05 -20.18
CA ARG A 400 0.26 11.40 -20.84
C ARG A 400 -0.81 10.32 -20.99
N GLU A 401 -0.47 9.04 -20.90
CA GLU A 401 -1.45 7.94 -20.86
C GLU A 401 -2.07 7.76 -19.46
N SER A 402 -1.71 8.62 -18.50
CA SER A 402 -1.81 8.31 -17.07
C SER A 402 -1.89 9.56 -16.17
N GLY A 403 -2.71 10.55 -16.51
CA GLY A 403 -2.89 11.74 -15.64
C GLY A 403 -3.33 11.39 -14.21
N SER A 404 -3.92 10.21 -14.02
CA SER A 404 -4.21 9.57 -12.73
C SER A 404 -2.97 9.11 -11.97
N LEU A 405 -1.93 8.58 -12.63
CA LEU A 405 -0.65 8.24 -11.97
C LEU A 405 -0.02 9.46 -11.33
N GLU A 406 -0.07 10.59 -12.02
CA GLU A 406 0.38 11.87 -11.46
C GLU A 406 -0.39 12.22 -10.20
N GLN A 407 -1.71 12.01 -10.15
CA GLN A 407 -2.52 12.37 -8.98
C GLN A 407 -2.31 11.41 -7.81
N ASP A 408 -2.32 10.11 -8.06
CA ASP A 408 -2.31 9.07 -7.03
C ASP A 408 -0.93 8.84 -6.42
N ALA A 409 0.15 9.04 -7.19
CA ALA A 409 1.51 8.88 -6.69
C ALA A 409 1.84 9.90 -5.59
N ASP A 410 2.65 9.49 -4.61
CA ASP A 410 3.17 10.37 -3.58
C ASP A 410 4.47 11.03 -4.03
N VAL A 411 5.30 10.28 -4.78
CA VAL A 411 6.55 10.76 -5.36
C VAL A 411 6.60 10.40 -6.85
N VAL A 412 6.99 11.35 -7.69
CA VAL A 412 7.22 11.12 -9.12
C VAL A 412 8.61 11.61 -9.49
N MET A 413 9.40 10.70 -10.06
CA MET A 413 10.79 10.93 -10.46
C MET A 413 10.96 10.62 -11.94
N PHE A 414 11.79 11.39 -12.63
CA PHE A 414 12.19 11.09 -14.01
C PHE A 414 13.69 10.87 -14.11
N LEU A 415 14.09 9.82 -14.81
CA LEU A 415 15.49 9.56 -15.12
C LEU A 415 15.83 10.15 -16.49
N PHE A 416 16.84 11.01 -16.53
CA PHE A 416 17.32 11.68 -17.72
C PHE A 416 18.84 11.59 -17.84
N ARG A 417 19.35 11.22 -19.02
CA ARG A 417 20.77 11.15 -19.32
C ARG A 417 21.05 11.90 -20.62
N ARG A 418 21.88 12.93 -20.54
CA ARG A 418 22.23 13.77 -21.69
C ARG A 418 23.06 13.00 -22.71
N GLU A 419 23.97 12.16 -22.23
CA GLU A 419 24.83 11.31 -23.05
C GLU A 419 24.09 10.35 -24.01
N TYR A 420 22.81 10.10 -23.75
CA TYR A 420 21.97 9.32 -24.65
C TYR A 420 21.71 10.04 -25.98
N TYR A 421 21.58 11.37 -25.92
CA TYR A 421 21.31 12.24 -27.07
C TYR A 421 22.58 12.77 -27.71
N ASP A 422 23.54 13.20 -26.88
CA ASP A 422 24.86 13.63 -27.31
C ASP A 422 25.92 12.95 -26.44
N LYS A 423 26.67 12.03 -27.03
CA LYS A 423 27.71 11.24 -26.32
C LYS A 423 28.77 12.11 -25.64
N ALA A 424 28.97 13.35 -26.07
CA ALA A 424 29.94 14.27 -25.47
C ALA A 424 29.35 15.10 -24.31
N ASP A 425 28.02 15.18 -24.17
CA ASP A 425 27.36 15.98 -23.14
C ASP A 425 27.28 15.20 -21.82
N LYS A 426 28.18 15.54 -20.89
CA LYS A 426 28.25 15.02 -19.52
C LYS A 426 28.18 13.48 -19.46
N PRO A 427 29.16 12.77 -20.07
CA PRO A 427 29.19 11.31 -20.08
C PRO A 427 29.20 10.76 -18.65
N GLY A 428 28.44 9.69 -18.42
CA GLY A 428 28.26 9.06 -17.12
C GLY A 428 27.43 9.85 -16.10
N LEU A 429 26.93 11.04 -16.42
CA LEU A 429 26.01 11.77 -15.55
C LEU A 429 24.56 11.37 -15.84
N ALA A 430 23.83 11.03 -14.79
CA ALA A 430 22.39 10.86 -14.82
C ALA A 430 21.72 11.87 -13.89
N GLU A 431 20.67 12.52 -14.40
CA GLU A 431 19.83 13.43 -13.63
C GLU A 431 18.55 12.68 -13.24
N LEU A 432 18.30 12.59 -11.92
CA LEU A 432 17.06 12.10 -11.34
C LEU A 432 16.22 13.30 -10.92
N ILE A 433 15.19 13.58 -11.69
CA ILE A 433 14.33 14.77 -11.58
C ILE A 433 13.15 14.41 -10.69
N VAL A 434 13.15 14.83 -9.43
CA VAL A 434 12.00 14.68 -8.52
C VAL A 434 10.99 15.78 -8.86
N SER A 435 9.98 15.43 -9.67
CA SER A 435 8.97 16.38 -10.15
C SER A 435 7.76 16.51 -9.22
N LYS A 436 7.53 15.50 -8.37
CA LYS A 436 6.48 15.53 -7.34
C LYS A 436 6.99 14.87 -6.08
N ASN A 437 6.73 15.49 -4.93
CA ASN A 437 6.93 14.91 -3.62
C ASN A 437 5.85 15.46 -2.67
N ARG A 438 4.91 14.61 -2.23
CA ARG A 438 3.82 15.03 -1.32
C ARG A 438 4.32 15.42 0.08
N HIS A 439 5.53 15.02 0.45
CA HIS A 439 6.06 15.14 1.81
C HIS A 439 7.28 16.06 1.92
N GLY A 440 7.72 16.68 0.82
CA GLY A 440 8.97 17.44 0.83
C GLY A 440 9.24 18.21 -0.46
N ALA A 441 10.50 18.55 -0.66
CA ALA A 441 10.94 19.35 -1.79
C ALA A 441 10.94 18.55 -3.10
N VAL A 442 10.89 19.30 -4.20
CA VAL A 442 11.13 18.85 -5.58
C VAL A 442 12.46 19.42 -6.05
N GLY A 443 13.12 18.74 -6.99
CA GLY A 443 14.42 19.18 -7.47
C GLY A 443 15.15 18.12 -8.28
N ASP A 444 16.33 18.49 -8.77
CA ASP A 444 17.18 17.64 -9.57
C ASP A 444 18.30 17.04 -8.71
N ILE A 445 18.53 15.74 -8.88
CA ILE A 445 19.59 15.01 -8.20
C ILE A 445 20.54 14.44 -9.24
N ASN A 446 21.83 14.59 -9.00
CA ASN A 446 22.86 14.05 -9.87
C ASN A 446 23.30 12.67 -9.36
N LEU A 447 23.35 11.69 -10.26
CA LEU A 447 23.89 10.35 -10.04
C LEU A 447 24.97 10.07 -11.08
N ALA A 448 25.92 9.20 -10.73
CA ALA A 448 26.87 8.65 -11.69
C ALA A 448 26.32 7.33 -12.25
N PHE A 449 26.37 7.15 -13.56
CA PHE A 449 25.94 5.93 -14.25
C PHE A 449 27.11 5.25 -14.93
N ARG A 450 27.42 4.03 -14.51
CA ARG A 450 28.44 3.16 -15.10
C ARG A 450 27.75 2.18 -16.04
N LYS A 451 27.77 2.50 -17.34
CA LYS A 451 26.99 1.78 -18.37
C LYS A 451 27.38 0.31 -18.48
N GLU A 452 28.67 0.01 -18.37
CA GLU A 452 29.26 -1.31 -18.53
C GLU A 452 28.82 -2.28 -17.42
N LEU A 453 28.47 -1.72 -16.25
CA LEU A 453 28.02 -2.44 -15.06
C LEU A 453 26.50 -2.34 -14.85
N ALA A 454 25.80 -1.53 -15.66
CA ALA A 454 24.42 -1.13 -15.43
C ALA A 454 24.17 -0.63 -13.98
N GLN A 455 25.09 0.17 -13.46
CA GLN A 455 25.15 0.55 -12.05
C GLN A 455 25.04 2.07 -11.89
N PHE A 456 24.18 2.52 -10.97
CA PHE A 456 24.13 3.89 -10.47
C PHE A 456 24.92 4.02 -9.17
N ALA A 457 25.60 5.15 -9.00
CA ALA A 457 26.36 5.50 -7.80
C ALA A 457 26.14 6.97 -7.40
N ASN A 458 26.48 7.31 -6.17
CA ASN A 458 26.46 8.69 -5.69
C ASN A 458 27.38 9.57 -6.54
N TYR A 459 26.87 10.71 -6.99
CA TYR A 459 27.67 11.66 -7.74
C TYR A 459 28.59 12.43 -6.78
N THR A 460 29.90 12.38 -7.02
CA THR A 460 30.85 13.24 -6.33
C THR A 460 31.36 14.25 -7.34
N PRO A 461 31.02 15.54 -7.22
CA PRO A 461 31.61 16.55 -8.08
C PRO A 461 33.12 16.55 -7.83
N ILE A 462 33.91 16.55 -8.89
CA ILE A 462 35.34 16.86 -8.78
C ILE A 462 35.40 18.30 -8.29
N GLN A 463 35.58 18.50 -6.98
CA GLN A 463 35.96 19.82 -6.48
C GLN A 463 37.30 20.14 -7.13
N PRO A 464 37.41 21.21 -7.94
CA PRO A 464 38.73 21.69 -8.31
C PRO A 464 39.45 21.96 -7.00
N LEU A 465 40.59 21.29 -6.78
CA LEU A 465 41.45 21.50 -5.61
C LEU A 465 41.58 23.00 -5.37
N GLY A 466 40.86 23.50 -4.37
CA GLY A 466 40.86 24.93 -4.05
C GLY A 466 42.25 25.32 -3.60
N GLY A 467 42.95 26.13 -4.39
CA GLY A 467 44.22 26.70 -3.95
C GLY A 467 45.20 27.17 -5.01
N ILE A 468 45.08 26.78 -6.28
CA ILE A 468 45.95 27.34 -7.33
C ILE A 468 45.12 28.32 -8.14
N LYS A 469 45.14 29.60 -7.72
CA LYS A 469 44.85 30.68 -8.66
C LYS A 469 45.80 30.46 -9.85
N PRO A 470 45.32 30.34 -11.09
CA PRO A 470 46.22 30.27 -12.24
C PRO A 470 47.06 31.54 -12.17
N ASN A 471 48.36 31.37 -11.93
CA ASN A 471 49.27 32.50 -11.92
C ASN A 471 49.26 33.05 -13.35
N LYS A 472 48.56 34.17 -13.56
CA LYS A 472 48.43 34.78 -14.90
C LYS A 472 49.79 35.14 -15.48
N ASP A 473 50.80 35.29 -14.63
CA ASP A 473 52.19 35.54 -15.02
C ASP A 473 52.93 34.28 -15.51
N ALA A 474 52.47 33.07 -15.15
CA ALA A 474 53.10 31.83 -15.62
C ALA A 474 52.81 31.52 -17.09
N PHE A 475 51.70 32.03 -17.63
CA PHE A 475 51.35 31.90 -19.06
C PHE A 475 51.96 33.02 -19.93
N ALA A 476 52.45 34.11 -19.34
CA ALA A 476 53.16 35.15 -20.08
C ALA A 476 54.62 34.76 -20.42
N ALA A 477 55.17 33.76 -19.74
CA ALA A 477 56.52 33.23 -20.01
C ALA A 477 56.58 32.20 -21.15
N PHE A 478 55.43 31.79 -21.68
CA PHE A 478 55.31 30.94 -22.87
C PHE A 478 54.48 31.67 -23.93
N SER A 479 55.13 32.58 -24.63
CA SER A 479 54.78 32.90 -26.03
C SER A 479 55.94 32.44 -26.92
N PRO A 480 55.62 31.97 -28.15
CA PRO A 480 56.48 31.14 -28.99
C PRO A 480 57.76 31.81 -29.49
#